data_AF-A0A814N8L6-F1
#
_entry.id   AF-A0A814N8L6-F1
#
_cell.length_a   1.000
_cell.length_b   1.000
_cell.length_c   1.000
_cell.angle_alpha   90.00
_cell.angle_beta   90.00
_cell.angle_gamma   90.00
#
_symmetry.space_group_name_H-M   'P 1'
#
loop_
_entity.id
_entity.type
_entity.pdbx_description
1 polymer ?
#
loop_
_entity_poly.entity_id
_entity_poly.type
_entity_poly.pdbx_seq_one_letter_code
_entity_poly.pdbx_strand_id
1 'polypeptide(L)'
;MRPTSGVGHKPNLWLLFLFRLPKCVKLRHLLIMCFIPIIFTYLRLINHAPSDQRSNYKSLINGKIIFPSEDNNHLSDKCNFDQIESLLQYKPKNKSNNNININIINDNDNDKIDDTRPQPTIERLKTLFSILIFHEDKYRKALDYLGVFRFTDLSHTLIPFANNTQRLHEIYCLFQRYITISDNGHIDITPQFIEFLKQTSSYLSDGFHSHHPAWNTTSIQKPVIILAANSRFFDTLQASMRTVNQYFNDQNVAVYDLGFDANQLNLIKENCQRCIIIPFPFDELATVSPHVRSLPNFAWKPIIVQDAVRRFGTIIYGDTSVRYLTSNFDRILIDNLIRGFSCRELPGHYLSCFTLSGTFTWFNESSSVFDDVYIAEAGFVAVTDNFLSRLVLKTWVTCALDPDCISPSNSKTQCKRVGGSTGMHRYDQSAMVAVLSYYYFQSSRQNDKTDPAPYDMFSSIQQKVAEVRRFEGDSSYFTPKKSLIRNGTVK
;
A
#
# COMPACT_ATOMS: atom_id res chain seq x y z
N MET A 1 -47.61 5.54 11.27
CA MET A 1 -48.60 5.42 10.17
C MET A 1 -47.85 5.58 8.86
N ARG A 2 -47.90 4.56 7.99
CA ARG A 2 -47.39 4.60 6.61
C ARG A 2 -48.40 5.28 5.69
N PRO A 3 -47.95 5.73 4.51
CA PRO A 3 -48.50 5.20 3.26
C PRO A 3 -47.34 4.76 2.33
N THR A 4 -47.19 3.50 1.86
CA THR A 4 -47.88 2.78 0.75
C THR A 4 -48.11 3.68 -0.47
N SER A 5 -47.18 3.77 -1.43
CA SER A 5 -46.86 2.88 -2.56
C SER A 5 -47.67 3.14 -3.84
N GLY A 6 -46.95 3.58 -4.88
CA GLY A 6 -47.13 3.08 -6.26
C GLY A 6 -47.90 3.96 -7.24
N VAL A 7 -47.19 4.75 -8.06
CA VAL A 7 -47.45 4.87 -9.51
C VAL A 7 -46.14 5.19 -10.23
N GLY A 8 -45.75 4.34 -11.18
CA GLY A 8 -44.64 4.63 -12.10
C GLY A 8 -45.04 5.72 -13.10
N HIS A 9 -44.22 6.76 -13.23
CA HIS A 9 -44.33 7.74 -14.29
C HIS A 9 -43.12 7.65 -15.22
N LYS A 10 -43.38 7.29 -16.48
CA LYS A 10 -42.46 7.45 -17.60
C LYS A 10 -42.25 8.95 -17.86
N PRO A 11 -41.02 9.46 -17.97
CA PRO A 11 -40.80 10.86 -18.32
C PRO A 11 -40.82 10.96 -19.85
N ASN A 12 -41.98 11.23 -20.47
CA ASN A 12 -42.04 11.48 -21.92
C ASN A 12 -43.27 12.26 -22.38
N LEU A 13 -43.84 13.17 -21.55
CA LEU A 13 -45.05 13.93 -21.95
C LEU A 13 -44.93 15.46 -21.88
N TRP A 14 -43.84 16.03 -21.39
CA TRP A 14 -43.71 17.50 -21.28
C TRP A 14 -43.29 18.20 -22.58
N LEU A 15 -42.61 17.50 -23.49
CA LEU A 15 -42.14 18.08 -24.76
C LEU A 15 -43.25 18.25 -25.81
N LEU A 16 -44.36 17.53 -25.69
CA LEU A 16 -45.47 17.61 -26.65
C LEU A 16 -46.44 18.77 -26.37
N PHE A 17 -46.37 19.41 -25.20
CA PHE A 17 -47.23 20.55 -24.88
C PHE A 17 -46.78 21.88 -25.52
N LEU A 18 -45.50 21.99 -25.91
CA LEU A 18 -44.96 23.21 -26.53
C LEU A 18 -45.34 23.41 -28.01
N PHE A 19 -45.93 22.40 -28.66
CA PHE A 19 -46.19 22.43 -30.10
C PHE A 19 -47.66 22.65 -30.51
N ARG A 20 -48.59 22.88 -29.57
CA ARG A 20 -50.02 23.08 -29.86
C ARG A 20 -50.58 24.46 -29.48
N LEU A 21 -49.81 25.54 -29.65
CA LEU A 21 -50.32 26.92 -29.55
C LEU A 21 -50.43 27.55 -30.94
N PRO A 22 -51.61 27.52 -31.59
CA PRO A 22 -51.76 27.90 -33.00
C PRO A 22 -51.77 29.42 -33.27
N LYS A 23 -51.63 30.29 -32.25
CA LYS A 23 -51.84 31.76 -32.44
C LYS A 23 -50.75 32.69 -31.91
N CYS A 24 -49.60 32.20 -31.42
CA CYS A 24 -48.54 33.07 -30.91
C CYS A 24 -47.15 32.72 -31.48
N VAL A 25 -46.92 33.08 -32.74
CA VAL A 25 -45.63 32.89 -33.44
C VAL A 25 -44.48 33.58 -32.69
N LYS A 26 -44.72 34.77 -32.13
CA LYS A 26 -43.72 35.52 -31.35
C LYS A 26 -43.31 34.81 -30.05
N LEU A 27 -44.27 34.23 -29.32
CA LEU A 27 -43.99 33.51 -28.08
C LEU A 27 -43.24 32.19 -28.36
N ARG A 28 -43.58 31.51 -29.47
CA ARG A 28 -42.88 30.29 -29.89
C ARG A 28 -41.42 30.56 -30.25
N HIS A 29 -41.14 31.67 -30.94
CA HIS A 29 -39.75 32.08 -31.22
C HIS A 29 -39.01 32.43 -29.92
N LEU A 30 -39.66 33.15 -29.00
CA LEU A 30 -39.05 33.48 -27.71
C LEU A 30 -38.68 32.22 -26.90
N LEU A 31 -39.58 31.23 -26.84
CA LEU A 31 -39.33 29.98 -26.13
C LEU A 31 -38.21 29.16 -26.80
N ILE A 32 -38.18 29.08 -28.12
CA ILE A 32 -37.08 28.40 -28.85
C ILE A 32 -35.75 29.09 -28.54
N MET A 33 -35.69 30.43 -28.57
CA MET A 33 -34.49 31.20 -28.26
C MET A 33 -34.05 31.04 -26.79
N CYS A 34 -34.98 30.82 -25.85
CA CYS A 34 -34.65 30.53 -24.45
C CYS A 34 -34.18 29.08 -24.22
N PHE A 35 -34.69 28.11 -24.97
CA PHE A 35 -34.33 26.70 -24.79
C PHE A 35 -33.01 26.31 -25.49
N ILE A 36 -32.64 26.97 -26.59
CA ILE A 36 -31.38 26.69 -27.30
C ILE A 36 -30.14 26.83 -26.37
N PRO A 37 -29.97 27.91 -25.57
CA PRO A 37 -28.86 28.04 -24.63
C PRO A 37 -28.86 26.98 -23.54
N ILE A 38 -30.04 26.57 -23.06
CA ILE A 38 -30.18 25.52 -22.03
C ILE A 38 -29.76 24.17 -22.60
N ILE A 39 -30.19 23.84 -23.82
CA ILE A 39 -29.77 22.63 -24.54
C ILE A 39 -28.27 22.66 -24.83
N PHE A 40 -27.72 23.79 -25.29
CA PHE A 40 -26.27 23.93 -25.50
C PHE A 40 -25.48 23.80 -24.20
N THR A 41 -25.99 24.32 -23.08
CA THR A 41 -25.35 24.22 -21.76
C THR A 41 -25.41 22.77 -21.24
N TYR A 42 -26.55 22.10 -21.42
CA TYR A 42 -26.72 20.68 -21.08
C TYR A 42 -25.84 19.77 -21.95
N LEU A 43 -25.76 20.02 -23.26
CA LEU A 43 -24.83 19.33 -24.16
C LEU A 43 -23.37 19.66 -23.83
N ARG A 44 -23.05 20.88 -23.39
CA ARG A 44 -21.72 21.23 -22.87
C ARG A 44 -21.41 20.49 -21.57
N LEU A 45 -22.38 20.31 -20.68
CA LEU A 45 -22.23 19.57 -19.42
C LEU A 45 -22.09 18.06 -19.64
N ILE A 46 -22.74 17.51 -20.67
CA ILE A 46 -22.57 16.11 -21.08
C ILE A 46 -21.22 15.90 -21.77
N ASN A 47 -20.76 16.87 -22.57
CA ASN A 47 -19.52 16.77 -23.33
C ASN A 47 -18.27 17.26 -22.58
N HIS A 48 -18.43 18.07 -21.52
CA HIS A 48 -17.40 18.30 -20.52
C HIS A 48 -17.51 17.24 -19.43
N ALA A 49 -16.96 16.06 -19.71
CA ALA A 49 -16.42 15.24 -18.64
C ALA A 49 -15.31 16.07 -17.94
N PRO A 50 -15.21 16.05 -16.60
CA PRO A 50 -14.04 16.58 -15.92
C PRO A 50 -12.81 15.88 -16.48
N SER A 51 -11.74 16.64 -16.75
CA SER A 51 -10.46 16.12 -17.21
C SER A 51 -9.73 15.39 -16.07
N ASP A 52 -10.34 14.32 -15.57
CA ASP A 52 -9.64 13.31 -14.80
C ASP A 52 -9.14 12.27 -15.80
N GLN A 53 -7.86 11.92 -15.65
CA GLN A 53 -7.19 10.82 -16.35
C GLN A 53 -7.84 9.48 -16.01
N ARG A 54 -9.07 9.24 -16.50
CA ARG A 54 -9.66 7.92 -16.56
C ARG A 54 -9.08 7.22 -17.78
N SER A 55 -8.11 6.36 -17.49
CA SER A 55 -7.60 5.35 -18.40
C SER A 55 -8.73 4.59 -19.09
N ASN A 56 -8.48 4.27 -20.36
CA ASN A 56 -9.31 3.44 -21.24
C ASN A 56 -9.57 2.05 -20.64
N TYR A 57 -10.48 1.92 -19.68
CA TYR A 57 -11.14 0.66 -19.37
C TYR A 57 -12.52 0.68 -20.00
N LYS A 58 -12.59 0.25 -21.26
CA LYS A 58 -13.85 -0.14 -21.90
C LYS A 58 -14.48 -1.27 -21.09
N SER A 59 -15.80 -1.17 -20.88
CA SER A 59 -16.60 -2.21 -20.24
C SER A 59 -16.46 -3.54 -20.99
N LEU A 60 -16.02 -4.57 -20.27
CA LEU A 60 -16.09 -5.97 -20.67
C LEU A 60 -17.56 -6.39 -20.76
N ILE A 61 -18.11 -6.34 -21.96
CA ILE A 61 -19.33 -7.06 -22.33
C ILE A 61 -19.00 -7.82 -23.62
N ASN A 62 -19.10 -9.15 -23.57
CA ASN A 62 -18.87 -10.15 -24.63
C ASN A 62 -17.44 -10.71 -24.86
N GLY A 63 -16.65 -10.91 -23.81
CA GLY A 63 -15.79 -12.11 -23.68
C GLY A 63 -14.80 -12.48 -24.79
N LYS A 64 -14.38 -11.56 -25.66
CA LYS A 64 -13.33 -11.82 -26.66
C LYS A 64 -12.50 -10.56 -26.87
N ILE A 65 -11.33 -10.52 -26.22
CA ILE A 65 -10.31 -9.51 -26.51
C ILE A 65 -9.64 -9.94 -27.81
N ILE A 66 -9.90 -9.21 -28.89
CA ILE A 66 -9.10 -9.31 -30.11
C ILE A 66 -7.92 -8.36 -29.88
N PHE A 67 -6.77 -8.92 -29.50
CA PHE A 67 -5.52 -8.18 -29.49
C PHE A 67 -5.11 -7.87 -30.94
N PRO A 68 -4.54 -6.69 -31.23
CA PRO A 68 -3.91 -6.43 -32.51
C PRO A 68 -2.84 -7.51 -32.74
N SER A 69 -2.81 -8.09 -33.94
CA SER A 69 -1.80 -9.08 -34.33
C SER A 69 -0.39 -8.56 -34.07
N GLU A 70 0.41 -9.40 -33.43
CA GLU A 70 1.80 -9.20 -33.05
C GLU A 70 2.69 -8.73 -34.22
N ASP A 71 3.06 -7.45 -34.22
CA ASP A 71 4.34 -7.02 -34.75
C ASP A 71 5.37 -7.09 -33.60
N ASN A 72 5.92 -8.29 -33.37
CA ASN A 72 6.91 -8.60 -32.32
C ASN A 72 8.29 -7.91 -32.49
N ASN A 73 8.43 -6.97 -33.43
CA ASN A 73 9.72 -6.36 -33.77
C ASN A 73 10.00 -4.99 -33.13
N HIS A 74 9.08 -4.44 -32.33
CA HIS A 74 9.30 -3.16 -31.64
C HIS A 74 9.52 -3.25 -30.12
N LEU A 75 9.52 -4.46 -29.54
CA LEU A 75 9.69 -4.66 -28.10
C LEU A 75 11.16 -4.74 -27.65
N SER A 76 12.09 -4.17 -28.43
CA SER A 76 13.53 -4.20 -28.20
C SER A 76 14.11 -2.85 -27.79
N ASP A 77 13.37 -2.01 -27.06
CA ASP A 77 14.02 -1.04 -26.20
C ASP A 77 14.78 -1.86 -25.14
N LYS A 78 16.05 -2.16 -25.44
CA LYS A 78 16.92 -3.01 -24.61
C LYS A 78 16.97 -2.38 -23.22
N CYS A 79 16.54 -3.14 -22.22
CA CYS A 79 16.72 -2.80 -20.81
C CYS A 79 18.15 -2.29 -20.57
N ASN A 80 18.28 -1.00 -20.24
CA ASN A 80 19.56 -0.39 -19.90
C ASN A 80 19.84 -0.65 -18.42
N PHE A 81 20.37 -1.83 -18.12
CA PHE A 81 20.67 -2.23 -16.74
C PHE A 81 21.66 -1.30 -16.05
N ASP A 82 22.62 -0.72 -16.79
CA ASP A 82 23.60 0.21 -16.22
C ASP A 82 22.92 1.48 -15.69
N GLN A 83 21.91 1.99 -16.40
CA GLN A 83 21.13 3.14 -15.95
C GLN A 83 20.24 2.80 -14.75
N ILE A 84 19.60 1.62 -14.74
CA ILE A 84 18.76 1.19 -13.62
C ILE A 84 19.60 0.96 -12.37
N GLU A 85 20.75 0.31 -12.50
CA GLU A 85 21.68 0.07 -11.39
C GLU A 85 22.34 1.37 -10.91
N SER A 86 22.47 2.40 -11.76
CA SER A 86 22.97 3.71 -11.33
C SER A 86 22.10 4.39 -10.24
N LEU A 87 20.80 4.10 -10.22
CA LEU A 87 19.89 4.54 -9.14
C LEU A 87 20.20 3.86 -7.81
N LEU A 88 20.92 2.74 -7.84
CA LEU A 88 21.31 1.92 -6.70
C LEU A 88 22.79 2.01 -6.38
N GLN A 89 23.58 2.80 -7.14
CA GLN A 89 25.02 3.02 -6.91
C GLN A 89 25.25 3.87 -5.66
N TYR A 90 24.86 3.26 -4.55
CA TYR A 90 25.09 3.69 -3.21
C TYR A 90 26.47 3.22 -2.81
N LYS A 91 27.41 4.16 -2.68
CA LYS A 91 28.66 3.91 -1.98
C LYS A 91 28.43 4.32 -0.53
N PRO A 92 28.29 3.37 0.42
CA PRO A 92 28.26 3.75 1.82
C PRO A 92 29.47 4.62 2.10
N LYS A 93 29.25 5.75 2.78
CA LYS A 93 30.34 6.60 3.20
C LYS A 93 31.22 5.69 4.04
N ASN A 94 32.42 5.35 3.54
CA ASN A 94 33.37 4.51 4.28
C ASN A 94 33.35 5.04 5.71
N LYS A 95 32.84 4.25 6.68
CA LYS A 95 33.14 4.50 8.09
C LYS A 95 34.63 4.72 8.08
N SER A 96 35.04 5.94 8.40
CA SER A 96 36.37 6.47 8.07
C SER A 96 37.41 5.38 8.23
N ASN A 97 38.30 5.27 7.24
CA ASN A 97 39.56 4.54 7.32
C ASN A 97 40.39 5.03 8.53
N ASN A 98 39.94 4.78 9.76
CA ASN A 98 40.85 4.42 10.81
C ASN A 98 41.41 3.10 10.31
N ASN A 99 42.70 3.11 9.99
CA ASN A 99 43.49 1.97 9.55
C ASN A 99 43.38 0.80 10.52
N ILE A 100 42.24 0.10 10.50
CA ILE A 100 42.18 -1.31 10.77
C ILE A 100 42.58 -1.91 9.45
N ASN A 101 43.84 -2.31 9.35
CA ASN A 101 44.31 -3.18 8.29
C ASN A 101 43.25 -4.27 8.11
N ILE A 102 42.54 -4.24 6.98
CA ILE A 102 41.96 -5.45 6.40
C ILE A 102 43.15 -6.22 5.83
N ASN A 103 44.03 -6.66 6.73
CA ASN A 103 44.61 -7.96 6.55
C ASN A 103 43.41 -8.90 6.42
N ILE A 104 43.53 -9.86 5.52
CA ILE A 104 42.82 -11.12 5.62
C ILE A 104 43.05 -11.58 7.07
N ILE A 105 42.09 -11.27 7.94
CA ILE A 105 42.06 -11.77 9.30
C ILE A 105 41.87 -13.26 9.08
N ASN A 106 42.94 -14.01 9.29
CA ASN A 106 42.79 -15.41 9.65
C ASN A 106 41.83 -15.41 10.84
N ASP A 107 40.60 -15.85 10.57
CA ASP A 107 39.49 -16.10 11.50
C ASP A 107 40.02 -16.90 12.70
N ASN A 108 40.45 -16.20 13.76
CA ASN A 108 40.77 -16.80 15.05
C ASN A 108 40.24 -16.00 16.25
N ASP A 109 39.49 -14.91 16.02
CA ASP A 109 38.70 -14.26 17.07
C ASP A 109 37.24 -14.73 17.00
N ASN A 110 36.93 -15.68 17.89
CA ASN A 110 35.70 -16.48 17.98
C ASN A 110 34.45 -15.74 18.48
N ASP A 111 34.39 -14.40 18.41
CA ASP A 111 33.19 -13.63 18.81
C ASP A 111 32.45 -13.06 17.59
N LYS A 112 32.36 -13.85 16.50
CA LYS A 112 31.30 -13.67 15.50
C LYS A 112 29.98 -13.98 16.21
N ILE A 113 29.29 -12.94 16.67
CA ILE A 113 27.87 -13.04 17.00
C ILE A 113 27.19 -13.52 15.73
N ASP A 114 26.90 -14.81 15.67
CA ASP A 114 26.21 -15.43 14.56
C ASP A 114 24.83 -14.79 14.50
N ASP A 115 24.57 -14.01 13.45
CA ASP A 115 23.26 -13.40 13.24
C ASP A 115 22.30 -14.51 12.83
N THR A 116 21.68 -15.13 13.82
CA THR A 116 20.76 -16.27 13.68
C THR A 116 19.45 -15.91 12.99
N ARG A 117 19.23 -14.63 12.67
CA ARG A 117 17.98 -14.15 12.11
C ARG A 117 17.89 -14.47 10.62
N PRO A 118 16.67 -14.65 10.08
CA PRO A 118 16.45 -15.01 8.69
C PRO A 118 17.03 -13.97 7.73
N GLN A 119 17.82 -14.44 6.76
CA GLN A 119 18.38 -13.61 5.70
C GLN A 119 17.81 -14.01 4.32
N PRO A 120 17.78 -13.09 3.34
CA PRO A 120 17.51 -13.43 1.96
C PRO A 120 18.58 -14.37 1.40
N THR A 121 18.16 -15.54 0.92
CA THR A 121 19.01 -16.49 0.15
C THR A 121 18.28 -16.94 -1.10
N ILE A 122 19.01 -17.47 -2.08
CA ILE A 122 18.43 -17.96 -3.33
C ILE A 122 17.43 -19.08 -3.05
N GLU A 123 17.80 -20.04 -2.20
CA GLU A 123 16.98 -21.21 -1.86
C GLU A 123 15.69 -20.79 -1.14
N ARG A 124 15.80 -19.82 -0.23
CA ARG A 124 14.67 -19.30 0.54
C ARG A 124 13.71 -18.51 -0.35
N LEU A 125 14.23 -17.72 -1.28
CA LEU A 125 13.42 -17.03 -2.29
C LEU A 125 12.80 -18.01 -3.31
N LYS A 126 13.53 -19.05 -3.75
CA LYS A 126 12.98 -20.10 -4.64
C LYS A 126 11.83 -20.83 -3.97
N THR A 127 11.96 -21.14 -2.68
CA THR A 127 10.88 -21.73 -1.87
C THR A 127 9.68 -20.79 -1.80
N LEU A 128 9.90 -19.52 -1.46
CA LEU A 128 8.83 -18.52 -1.42
C LEU A 128 8.12 -18.38 -2.76
N PHE A 129 8.86 -18.21 -3.86
CA PHE A 129 8.27 -17.99 -5.18
C PHE A 129 7.53 -19.23 -5.68
N SER A 130 7.96 -20.44 -5.31
CA SER A 130 7.22 -21.67 -5.56
C SER A 130 5.86 -21.69 -4.83
N ILE A 131 5.83 -21.26 -3.56
CA ILE A 131 4.58 -21.08 -2.80
C ILE A 131 3.68 -20.06 -3.50
N LEU A 132 4.23 -18.92 -3.92
CA LEU A 132 3.45 -17.88 -4.61
C LEU A 132 2.87 -18.37 -5.93
N ILE A 133 3.64 -19.07 -6.77
CA ILE A 133 3.16 -19.69 -8.00
C ILE A 133 2.02 -20.68 -7.71
N PHE A 134 2.18 -21.54 -6.71
CA PHE A 134 1.15 -22.51 -6.33
C PHE A 134 -0.18 -21.82 -5.99
N HIS A 135 -0.14 -20.64 -5.36
CA HIS A 135 -1.32 -19.88 -4.99
C HIS A 135 -1.89 -18.97 -6.10
N GLU A 136 -1.17 -18.75 -7.21
CA GLU A 136 -1.62 -17.87 -8.29
C GLU A 136 -2.92 -18.35 -8.92
N ASP A 137 -3.06 -19.65 -9.16
CA ASP A 137 -4.27 -20.20 -9.77
C ASP A 137 -5.45 -20.15 -8.81
N LYS A 138 -5.22 -20.48 -7.54
CA LYS A 138 -6.23 -20.43 -6.47
C LYS A 138 -6.82 -19.03 -6.34
N TYR A 139 -5.99 -17.99 -6.45
CA TYR A 139 -6.40 -16.59 -6.22
C TYR A 139 -6.41 -15.72 -7.47
N ARG A 140 -6.35 -16.32 -8.67
CA ARG A 140 -6.18 -15.62 -9.95
C ARG A 140 -7.11 -14.41 -10.10
N LYS A 141 -8.42 -14.61 -9.85
CA LYS A 141 -9.43 -13.54 -9.96
C LYS A 141 -9.15 -12.35 -9.04
N ALA A 142 -8.76 -12.60 -7.80
CA ALA A 142 -8.43 -11.54 -6.85
C ALA A 142 -7.12 -10.84 -7.21
N LEU A 143 -6.10 -11.60 -7.62
CA LEU A 143 -4.82 -11.04 -8.05
C LEU A 143 -4.98 -10.14 -9.29
N ASP A 144 -5.73 -10.61 -10.30
CA ASP A 144 -6.02 -9.84 -11.51
C ASP A 144 -6.83 -8.56 -11.18
N TYR A 145 -7.84 -8.66 -10.33
CA TYR A 145 -8.62 -7.51 -9.86
C TYR A 145 -7.73 -6.46 -9.16
N LEU A 146 -6.80 -6.91 -8.32
CA LEU A 146 -5.87 -6.06 -7.57
C LEU A 146 -4.65 -5.61 -8.38
N GLY A 147 -4.55 -5.99 -9.66
CA GLY A 147 -3.39 -5.73 -10.51
C GLY A 147 -2.07 -6.26 -9.93
N VAL A 148 -2.15 -7.36 -9.17
CA VAL A 148 -0.96 -8.07 -8.68
C VAL A 148 -0.42 -8.92 -9.81
N PHE A 149 0.85 -8.73 -10.15
CA PHE A 149 1.48 -9.50 -11.22
C PHE A 149 1.51 -10.99 -10.91
N ARG A 150 1.55 -11.81 -11.96
CA ARG A 150 1.66 -13.27 -11.87
C ARG A 150 3.00 -13.70 -12.46
N PHE A 151 3.71 -14.58 -11.77
CA PHE A 151 4.95 -15.19 -12.21
C PHE A 151 4.68 -16.09 -13.42
N THR A 152 3.59 -16.85 -13.39
CA THR A 152 3.16 -17.73 -14.50
C THR A 152 2.74 -16.98 -15.77
N ASP A 153 2.53 -15.67 -15.67
CA ASP A 153 2.00 -14.83 -16.75
C ASP A 153 2.58 -13.41 -16.67
N LEU A 154 3.89 -13.34 -16.43
CA LEU A 154 4.59 -12.09 -16.20
C LEU A 154 4.50 -11.18 -17.43
N SER A 155 4.55 -11.80 -18.62
CA SER A 155 4.38 -11.11 -19.89
C SER A 155 3.03 -10.39 -19.94
N HIS A 156 1.90 -11.08 -19.75
CA HIS A 156 0.60 -10.43 -19.81
C HIS A 156 0.36 -9.43 -18.65
N THR A 157 0.94 -9.69 -17.47
CA THR A 157 0.69 -8.84 -16.29
C THR A 157 1.60 -7.61 -16.19
N LEU A 158 2.79 -7.61 -16.78
CA LEU A 158 3.72 -6.48 -16.74
C LEU A 158 4.05 -5.86 -18.12
N ILE A 159 4.07 -6.62 -19.23
CA ILE A 159 4.44 -6.06 -20.55
C ILE A 159 3.48 -4.96 -21.01
N PRO A 160 2.15 -5.03 -20.82
CA PRO A 160 1.27 -3.92 -21.21
C PRO A 160 1.64 -2.59 -20.54
N PHE A 161 2.36 -2.67 -19.41
CA PHE A 161 2.86 -1.54 -18.66
C PHE A 161 4.29 -1.16 -19.04
N ALA A 162 5.08 -2.05 -19.64
CA ALA A 162 6.46 -1.77 -20.05
C ALA A 162 6.56 -0.65 -21.11
N ASN A 163 5.50 -0.45 -21.90
CA ASN A 163 5.42 0.65 -22.89
C ASN A 163 4.73 1.91 -22.34
N ASN A 164 4.34 1.92 -21.06
CA ASN A 164 3.61 3.01 -20.43
C ASN A 164 4.29 3.42 -19.14
N THR A 165 4.78 4.66 -19.08
CA THR A 165 5.61 5.20 -17.99
C THR A 165 6.99 4.53 -17.88
N GLN A 166 8.04 5.34 -17.80
CA GLN A 166 9.42 4.89 -17.64
C GLN A 166 9.62 3.93 -16.45
N ARG A 167 8.90 4.19 -15.34
CA ARG A 167 8.98 3.41 -14.10
C ARG A 167 8.55 1.95 -14.26
N LEU A 168 7.50 1.68 -15.03
CA LEU A 168 7.02 0.31 -15.24
C LEU A 168 7.97 -0.50 -16.13
N HIS A 169 8.60 0.17 -17.11
CA HIS A 169 9.69 -0.41 -17.89
C HIS A 169 10.87 -0.81 -17.01
N GLU A 170 11.32 0.08 -16.12
CA GLU A 170 12.42 -0.21 -15.17
C GLU A 170 12.10 -1.41 -14.26
N ILE A 171 10.86 -1.49 -13.74
CA ILE A 171 10.41 -2.64 -12.94
C ILE A 171 10.48 -3.94 -13.76
N TYR A 172 9.95 -3.93 -14.99
CA TYR A 172 9.98 -5.09 -15.87
C TYR A 172 11.41 -5.56 -16.15
N CYS A 173 12.32 -4.62 -16.42
CA CYS A 173 13.73 -4.93 -16.61
C CYS A 173 14.34 -5.60 -15.39
N LEU A 174 14.07 -5.10 -14.17
CA LEU A 174 14.56 -5.72 -12.94
C LEU A 174 14.06 -7.15 -12.76
N PHE A 175 12.81 -7.44 -13.12
CA PHE A 175 12.32 -8.82 -13.18
C PHE A 175 13.17 -9.66 -14.14
N GLN A 176 13.33 -9.24 -15.40
CA GLN A 176 14.09 -10.00 -16.39
C GLN A 176 15.55 -10.27 -15.98
N ARG A 177 16.17 -9.38 -15.20
CA ARG A 177 17.56 -9.54 -14.75
C ARG A 177 17.72 -10.45 -13.55
N TYR A 178 16.76 -10.41 -12.63
CA TYR A 178 16.90 -11.06 -11.33
C TYR A 178 16.13 -12.37 -11.23
N ILE A 179 15.04 -12.50 -11.97
CA ILE A 179 14.09 -13.61 -11.86
C ILE A 179 13.73 -14.07 -13.26
N THR A 180 14.14 -15.28 -13.62
CA THR A 180 13.71 -15.93 -14.85
C THR A 180 12.75 -17.06 -14.53
N ILE A 181 11.73 -17.23 -15.37
CA ILE A 181 10.73 -18.26 -15.21
C ILE A 181 10.65 -18.98 -16.55
N SER A 182 10.96 -20.26 -16.56
CA SER A 182 10.86 -21.08 -17.76
C SER A 182 9.45 -21.59 -17.98
N ASP A 183 9.16 -22.08 -19.18
CA ASP A 183 7.84 -22.53 -19.61
C ASP A 183 7.25 -23.66 -18.75
N ASN A 184 8.09 -24.43 -18.06
CA ASN A 184 7.68 -25.46 -17.11
C ASN A 184 7.42 -24.94 -15.68
N GLY A 185 7.42 -23.62 -15.48
CA GLY A 185 7.21 -22.98 -14.17
C GLY A 185 8.44 -23.03 -13.24
N HIS A 186 9.60 -23.48 -13.72
CA HIS A 186 10.82 -23.43 -12.94
C HIS A 186 11.30 -21.98 -12.81
N ILE A 187 11.57 -21.57 -11.57
CA ILE A 187 12.04 -20.22 -11.25
C ILE A 187 13.54 -20.28 -11.00
N ASP A 188 14.28 -19.48 -11.75
CA ASP A 188 15.68 -19.22 -11.46
C ASP A 188 15.88 -17.79 -10.95
N ILE A 189 16.76 -17.68 -9.97
CA ILE A 189 17.03 -16.43 -9.26
C ILE A 189 18.52 -16.18 -9.36
N THR A 190 18.89 -15.05 -9.96
CA THR A 190 20.29 -14.75 -10.18
C THR A 190 20.97 -14.32 -8.87
N PRO A 191 22.25 -14.69 -8.63
CA PRO A 191 22.97 -14.22 -7.44
C PRO A 191 23.03 -12.70 -7.30
N GLN A 192 22.97 -11.98 -8.42
CA GLN A 192 22.89 -10.52 -8.47
C GLN A 192 21.65 -9.99 -7.78
N PHE A 193 20.56 -10.77 -7.69
CA PHE A 193 19.40 -10.35 -6.93
C PHE A 193 19.69 -10.26 -5.43
N ILE A 194 20.45 -11.23 -4.89
CA ILE A 194 20.87 -11.18 -3.48
C ILE A 194 21.74 -9.96 -3.23
N GLU A 195 22.65 -9.63 -4.15
CA GLU A 195 23.47 -8.43 -4.05
C GLU A 195 22.63 -7.15 -4.12
N PHE A 196 21.63 -7.09 -5.01
CA PHE A 196 20.66 -6.01 -5.06
C PHE A 196 19.92 -5.82 -3.72
N LEU A 197 19.46 -6.92 -3.11
CA LEU A 197 18.78 -6.88 -1.81
C LEU A 197 19.75 -6.43 -0.70
N LYS A 198 21.01 -6.86 -0.72
CA LYS A 198 22.05 -6.40 0.22
C LYS A 198 22.31 -4.90 0.09
N GLN A 199 22.45 -4.39 -1.12
CA GLN A 199 22.69 -2.96 -1.37
C GLN A 199 21.51 -2.11 -0.91
N THR A 200 20.30 -2.54 -1.27
CA THR A 200 19.06 -1.91 -0.80
C THR A 200 18.99 -1.91 0.73
N SER A 201 19.34 -3.03 1.37
CA SER A 201 19.41 -3.16 2.82
C SER A 201 20.53 -2.35 3.48
N SER A 202 21.68 -2.20 2.83
CA SER A 202 22.81 -1.43 3.35
C SER A 202 22.52 0.06 3.34
N TYR A 203 21.85 0.56 2.29
CA TYR A 203 21.31 1.92 2.25
C TYR A 203 20.46 2.21 3.50
N LEU A 204 19.72 1.20 3.99
CA LEU A 204 18.88 1.36 5.18
C LEU A 204 19.67 1.69 6.44
N SER A 205 20.83 1.05 6.58
CA SER A 205 21.63 1.03 7.79
C SER A 205 22.51 2.27 7.97
N ASP A 206 22.77 3.03 6.90
CA ASP A 206 23.62 4.23 6.98
C ASP A 206 22.90 5.46 7.54
N GLY A 207 21.61 5.35 7.92
CA GLY A 207 20.94 6.40 8.67
C GLY A 207 20.95 7.78 7.97
N PHE A 208 21.11 7.79 6.65
CA PHE A 208 21.18 9.00 5.81
C PHE A 208 22.44 9.86 6.05
N HIS A 209 23.55 9.28 6.52
CA HIS A 209 24.81 10.01 6.71
C HIS A 209 25.52 10.35 5.38
N SER A 210 25.17 9.64 4.32
CA SER A 210 25.58 9.90 2.95
C SER A 210 24.49 10.69 2.19
N HIS A 211 24.89 11.75 1.49
CA HIS A 211 23.99 12.47 0.60
C HIS A 211 23.77 11.66 -0.68
N HIS A 212 22.52 11.27 -0.97
CA HIS A 212 22.19 10.68 -2.26
C HIS A 212 21.94 11.79 -3.30
N PRO A 213 22.53 11.75 -4.51
CA PRO A 213 22.33 12.77 -5.54
C PRO A 213 20.86 13.06 -5.89
N ALA A 214 19.99 12.05 -5.76
CA ALA A 214 18.54 12.19 -5.97
C ALA A 214 17.86 13.16 -4.98
N TRP A 215 18.46 13.42 -3.80
CA TRP A 215 17.89 14.36 -2.82
C TRP A 215 17.80 15.79 -3.35
N ASN A 216 18.66 16.15 -4.31
CA ASN A 216 18.71 17.50 -4.86
C ASN A 216 17.91 17.67 -6.16
N THR A 217 17.43 16.58 -6.76
CA THR A 217 16.98 16.58 -8.17
C THR A 217 15.55 16.09 -8.39
N THR A 218 14.95 15.35 -7.46
CA THR A 218 13.57 14.85 -7.63
C THR A 218 12.55 15.65 -6.82
N SER A 219 11.59 16.26 -7.50
CA SER A 219 10.32 16.63 -6.86
C SER A 219 9.65 15.33 -6.39
N ILE A 220 9.73 15.03 -5.11
CA ILE A 220 9.13 13.83 -4.54
C ILE A 220 7.62 13.93 -4.77
N GLN A 221 7.06 12.97 -5.48
CA GLN A 221 5.61 12.89 -5.64
C GLN A 221 4.99 12.78 -4.25
N LYS A 222 4.12 13.74 -3.92
CA LYS A 222 3.45 13.74 -2.62
C LYS A 222 2.62 12.46 -2.48
N PRO A 223 2.75 11.75 -1.35
CA PRO A 223 1.99 10.53 -1.10
C PRO A 223 0.50 10.85 -0.99
N VAL A 224 -0.33 9.87 -1.30
CA VAL A 224 -1.73 9.89 -0.89
C VAL A 224 -1.84 9.28 0.50
N ILE A 225 -2.50 9.96 1.43
CA ILE A 225 -2.79 9.42 2.76
C ILE A 225 -3.97 8.45 2.66
N ILE A 226 -3.78 7.23 3.13
CA ILE A 226 -4.78 6.16 3.06
C ILE A 226 -5.26 5.86 4.47
N LEU A 227 -6.58 5.96 4.68
CA LEU A 227 -7.26 5.57 5.90
C LEU A 227 -8.30 4.50 5.56
N ALA A 228 -8.65 3.64 6.51
CA ALA A 228 -9.70 2.64 6.34
C ALA A 228 -10.47 2.47 7.65
N ALA A 229 -11.80 2.41 7.58
CA ALA A 229 -12.63 2.11 8.74
C ALA A 229 -14.01 1.59 8.34
N ASN A 230 -14.68 0.98 9.32
CA ASN A 230 -16.10 0.68 9.28
C ASN A 230 -16.86 1.62 10.24
N SER A 231 -18.18 1.46 10.35
CA SER A 231 -19.01 2.26 11.25
C SER A 231 -18.54 2.27 12.71
N ARG A 232 -17.98 1.16 13.21
CA ARG A 232 -17.52 1.07 14.61
C ARG A 232 -16.32 1.97 14.90
N PHE A 233 -15.43 2.15 13.92
CA PHE A 233 -14.20 2.95 14.07
C PHE A 233 -14.33 4.37 13.49
N PHE A 234 -15.54 4.80 13.17
CA PHE A 234 -15.79 6.11 12.57
C PHE A 234 -15.32 7.28 13.42
N ASP A 235 -15.50 7.22 14.75
CA ASP A 235 -15.06 8.32 15.63
C ASP A 235 -13.52 8.44 15.67
N THR A 236 -12.82 7.31 15.67
CA THR A 236 -11.36 7.32 15.53
C THR A 236 -10.91 7.81 14.16
N LEU A 237 -11.65 7.48 13.09
CA LEU A 237 -11.39 8.01 11.75
C LEU A 237 -11.48 9.54 11.77
N GLN A 238 -12.56 10.10 12.32
CA GLN A 238 -12.73 11.55 12.43
C GLN A 238 -11.57 12.20 13.20
N ALA A 239 -11.14 11.60 14.30
CA ALA A 239 -10.00 12.09 15.08
C ALA A 239 -8.67 12.04 14.29
N SER A 240 -8.42 10.96 13.54
CA SER A 240 -7.25 10.88 12.64
C SER A 240 -7.33 11.93 11.53
N MET A 241 -8.47 12.05 10.87
CA MET A 241 -8.73 13.04 9.81
C MET A 241 -8.50 14.48 10.27
N ARG A 242 -8.80 14.83 11.54
CA ARG A 242 -8.47 16.15 12.08
C ARG A 242 -6.96 16.42 12.05
N THR A 243 -6.14 15.47 12.48
CA THR A 243 -4.67 15.62 12.39
C THR A 243 -4.19 15.61 10.95
N VAL A 244 -4.81 14.80 10.07
CA VAL A 244 -4.48 14.81 8.63
C VAL A 244 -4.81 16.16 7.99
N ASN A 245 -5.92 16.79 8.35
CA ASN A 245 -6.29 18.13 7.87
C ASN A 245 -5.40 19.23 8.46
N GLN A 246 -4.91 19.05 9.69
CA GLN A 246 -4.01 20.00 10.33
C GLN A 246 -2.61 19.98 9.68
N TYR A 247 -2.07 18.80 9.38
CA TYR A 247 -0.70 18.66 8.91
C TYR A 247 -0.58 18.47 7.39
N PHE A 248 -1.59 17.97 6.70
CA PHE A 248 -1.52 17.71 5.25
C PHE A 248 -2.71 18.30 4.51
N ASN A 249 -2.92 19.61 4.68
CA ASN A 249 -4.04 20.32 4.07
C ASN A 249 -4.00 20.33 2.52
N ASP A 250 -2.85 20.02 1.92
CA ASP A 250 -2.56 20.07 0.49
C ASP A 250 -2.34 18.69 -0.17
N GLN A 251 -2.39 17.59 0.59
CA GLN A 251 -2.26 16.23 0.05
C GLN A 251 -3.63 15.63 -0.31
N ASN A 252 -3.66 14.60 -1.15
CA ASN A 252 -4.89 13.84 -1.36
C ASN A 252 -5.06 12.81 -0.24
N VAL A 253 -6.32 12.54 0.13
CA VAL A 253 -6.67 11.49 1.10
C VAL A 253 -7.61 10.52 0.43
N ALA A 254 -7.36 9.23 0.59
CA ALA A 254 -8.31 8.19 0.24
C ALA A 254 -8.80 7.50 1.52
N VAL A 255 -10.11 7.37 1.65
CA VAL A 255 -10.76 6.67 2.76
C VAL A 255 -11.43 5.42 2.21
N TYR A 256 -10.94 4.26 2.60
CA TYR A 256 -11.56 2.99 2.28
C TYR A 256 -12.73 2.71 3.22
N ASP A 257 -13.88 2.47 2.61
CA ASP A 257 -15.13 2.15 3.29
C ASP A 257 -15.22 0.64 3.53
N LEU A 258 -15.07 0.23 4.80
CA LEU A 258 -15.21 -1.14 5.27
C LEU A 258 -16.62 -1.43 5.83
N GLY A 259 -17.59 -0.57 5.53
CA GLY A 259 -18.97 -0.65 5.99
C GLY A 259 -19.38 0.54 6.84
N PHE A 260 -19.35 1.74 6.26
CA PHE A 260 -19.98 2.95 6.79
C PHE A 260 -21.48 2.97 6.51
N ASP A 261 -22.24 3.67 7.34
CA ASP A 261 -23.62 4.01 7.03
C ASP A 261 -23.72 5.29 6.18
N ALA A 262 -24.93 5.58 5.67
CA ALA A 262 -25.17 6.72 4.80
C ALA A 262 -24.86 8.08 5.47
N ASN A 263 -25.09 8.22 6.77
CA ASN A 263 -24.82 9.45 7.50
C ASN A 263 -23.30 9.66 7.65
N GLN A 264 -22.58 8.60 7.99
CA GLN A 264 -21.13 8.60 8.10
C GLN A 264 -20.46 8.96 6.77
N LEU A 265 -20.95 8.40 5.65
CA LEU A 265 -20.47 8.75 4.31
C LEU A 265 -20.71 10.22 3.97
N ASN A 266 -21.87 10.78 4.33
CA ASN A 266 -22.15 12.21 4.12
C ASN A 266 -21.22 13.08 4.97
N LEU A 267 -21.00 12.73 6.24
CA LEU A 267 -20.09 13.44 7.13
C LEU A 267 -18.64 13.44 6.62
N ILE A 268 -18.15 12.35 6.02
CA ILE A 268 -16.79 12.33 5.42
C ILE A 268 -16.74 13.32 4.24
N LYS A 269 -17.75 13.32 3.37
CA LYS A 269 -17.81 14.21 2.19
C LYS A 269 -17.88 15.68 2.59
N GLU A 270 -18.65 16.00 3.63
CA GLU A 270 -18.80 17.36 4.15
C GLU A 270 -17.52 17.87 4.82
N ASN A 271 -16.85 17.02 5.61
CA ASN A 271 -15.67 17.41 6.39
C ASN A 271 -14.34 17.32 5.62
N CYS A 272 -14.33 16.70 4.43
CA CYS A 272 -13.12 16.53 3.63
C CYS A 272 -13.40 16.59 2.13
N GLN A 273 -13.35 17.80 1.57
CA GLN A 273 -13.59 18.03 0.14
C GLN A 273 -12.55 17.38 -0.80
N ARG A 274 -11.35 17.11 -0.28
CA ARG A 274 -10.24 16.44 -1.00
C ARG A 274 -10.21 14.92 -0.80
N CYS A 275 -11.15 14.37 -0.02
CA CYS A 275 -11.17 12.94 0.27
C CYS A 275 -11.84 12.18 -0.87
N ILE A 276 -11.18 11.11 -1.32
CA ILE A 276 -11.74 10.11 -2.22
C ILE A 276 -12.25 8.96 -1.35
N ILE A 277 -13.54 8.66 -1.41
CA ILE A 277 -14.11 7.50 -0.72
C ILE A 277 -14.06 6.30 -1.67
N ILE A 278 -13.43 5.21 -1.22
CA ILE A 278 -13.25 3.99 -2.01
C ILE A 278 -14.00 2.84 -1.33
N PRO A 279 -15.07 2.28 -1.94
CA PRO A 279 -15.72 1.11 -1.38
C PRO A 279 -14.78 -0.10 -1.39
N PHE A 280 -14.70 -0.82 -0.27
CA PHE A 280 -13.92 -2.05 -0.22
C PHE A 280 -14.70 -3.21 -0.89
N PRO A 281 -14.09 -3.95 -1.83
CA PRO A 281 -14.79 -4.92 -2.68
C PRO A 281 -14.98 -6.27 -1.98
N PHE A 282 -15.78 -6.29 -0.90
CA PHE A 282 -16.04 -7.52 -0.15
C PHE A 282 -16.77 -8.59 -0.95
N ASP A 283 -17.60 -8.20 -1.92
CA ASP A 283 -18.36 -9.14 -2.72
C ASP A 283 -17.44 -9.87 -3.70
N GLU A 284 -16.56 -9.15 -4.38
CA GLU A 284 -15.59 -9.70 -5.32
C GLU A 284 -14.59 -10.63 -4.60
N LEU A 285 -14.03 -10.18 -3.47
CA LEU A 285 -12.99 -10.93 -2.74
C LEU A 285 -13.54 -12.14 -1.99
N ALA A 286 -14.75 -12.06 -1.42
CA ALA A 286 -15.31 -13.17 -0.65
C ALA A 286 -15.69 -14.39 -1.49
N THR A 287 -15.73 -14.26 -2.83
CA THR A 287 -15.94 -15.43 -3.71
C THR A 287 -14.78 -16.42 -3.67
N VAL A 288 -13.56 -15.95 -3.40
CA VAL A 288 -12.34 -16.77 -3.35
C VAL A 288 -11.74 -16.85 -1.95
N SER A 289 -11.95 -15.84 -1.12
CA SER A 289 -11.38 -15.72 0.23
C SER A 289 -12.42 -15.18 1.22
N PRO A 290 -13.42 -15.99 1.65
CA PRO A 290 -14.54 -15.52 2.47
C PRO A 290 -14.12 -14.87 3.80
N HIS A 291 -13.00 -15.31 4.39
CA HIS A 291 -12.48 -14.78 5.66
C HIS A 291 -12.06 -13.31 5.57
N VAL A 292 -11.84 -12.75 4.38
CA VAL A 292 -11.51 -11.33 4.20
C VAL A 292 -12.61 -10.41 4.75
N ARG A 293 -13.86 -10.88 4.80
CA ARG A 293 -14.98 -10.17 5.44
C ARG A 293 -14.84 -10.05 6.96
N SER A 294 -14.08 -10.94 7.59
CA SER A 294 -13.88 -10.93 9.03
C SER A 294 -12.85 -9.87 9.40
N LEU A 295 -13.30 -8.62 9.57
CA LEU A 295 -12.43 -7.49 9.92
C LEU A 295 -11.42 -7.75 11.07
N PRO A 296 -11.75 -8.52 12.14
CA PRO A 296 -10.80 -8.81 13.22
C PRO A 296 -9.53 -9.56 12.81
N ASN A 297 -9.51 -10.22 11.65
CA ASN A 297 -8.31 -10.91 11.16
C ASN A 297 -7.41 -10.02 10.30
N PHE A 298 -7.80 -8.76 10.05
CA PHE A 298 -7.02 -7.78 9.28
C PHE A 298 -6.58 -8.20 7.87
N ALA A 299 -7.13 -9.29 7.30
CA ALA A 299 -6.80 -9.76 5.96
C ALA A 299 -7.16 -8.74 4.85
N TRP A 300 -8.09 -7.83 5.13
CA TRP A 300 -8.46 -6.73 4.24
C TRP A 300 -7.33 -5.68 4.09
N LYS A 301 -6.44 -5.53 5.09
CA LYS A 301 -5.47 -4.43 5.09
C LYS A 301 -4.40 -4.56 4.01
N PRO A 302 -3.73 -5.72 3.83
CA PRO A 302 -2.74 -5.88 2.75
C PRO A 302 -3.36 -5.62 1.37
N ILE A 303 -4.64 -5.99 1.21
CA ILE A 303 -5.42 -5.78 0.00
C ILE A 303 -5.66 -4.28 -0.25
N ILE A 304 -6.02 -3.52 0.78
CA ILE A 304 -6.13 -2.04 0.70
C ILE A 304 -4.81 -1.41 0.32
N VAL A 305 -3.71 -1.82 0.97
CA VAL A 305 -2.37 -1.27 0.69
C VAL A 305 -2.00 -1.53 -0.77
N GLN A 306 -2.20 -2.74 -1.28
CA GLN A 306 -1.98 -3.08 -2.68
C GLN A 306 -2.86 -2.26 -3.64
N ASP A 307 -4.17 -2.19 -3.40
CA ASP A 307 -5.09 -1.42 -4.26
C ASP A 307 -4.72 0.07 -4.27
N ALA A 308 -4.31 0.62 -3.12
CA ALA A 308 -3.88 2.00 -2.99
C ALA A 308 -2.55 2.27 -3.71
N VAL A 309 -1.55 1.40 -3.59
CA VAL A 309 -0.29 1.51 -4.34
C VAL A 309 -0.55 1.47 -5.84
N ARG A 310 -1.40 0.55 -6.31
CA ARG A 310 -1.78 0.47 -7.73
C ARG A 310 -2.44 1.75 -8.23
N ARG A 311 -3.28 2.41 -7.42
CA ARG A 311 -4.00 3.64 -7.81
C ARG A 311 -3.13 4.88 -7.76
N PHE A 312 -2.25 4.98 -6.77
CA PHE A 312 -1.62 6.24 -6.39
C PHE A 312 -0.10 6.24 -6.52
N GLY A 313 0.52 5.08 -6.73
CA GLY A 313 1.97 4.90 -6.81
C GLY A 313 2.65 4.98 -5.43
N THR A 314 2.57 6.13 -4.77
CA THR A 314 3.18 6.37 -3.45
C THR A 314 2.12 6.72 -2.43
N ILE A 315 2.10 6.00 -1.31
CA ILE A 315 1.09 6.13 -0.26
C ILE A 315 1.68 6.16 1.15
N ILE A 316 0.92 6.72 2.09
CA ILE A 316 1.09 6.50 3.52
C ILE A 316 -0.23 5.94 4.04
N TYR A 317 -0.23 4.68 4.46
CA TYR A 317 -1.37 4.07 5.13
C TYR A 317 -1.28 4.30 6.65
N GLY A 318 -2.39 4.71 7.25
CA GLY A 318 -2.55 4.82 8.70
C GLY A 318 -3.86 4.19 9.17
N ASP A 319 -3.78 3.37 10.22
CA ASP A 319 -4.97 2.97 10.98
C ASP A 319 -5.63 4.21 11.60
N THR A 320 -6.92 4.13 11.90
CA THR A 320 -7.66 5.25 12.52
C THR A 320 -7.17 5.63 13.91
N SER A 321 -6.35 4.80 14.54
CA SER A 321 -5.62 5.08 15.79
C SER A 321 -4.44 6.03 15.61
N VAL A 322 -3.95 6.23 14.38
CA VAL A 322 -2.79 7.07 14.09
C VAL A 322 -3.15 8.55 14.20
N ARG A 323 -2.29 9.32 14.89
CA ARG A 323 -2.32 10.77 14.98
C ARG A 323 -1.04 11.32 14.41
N TYR A 324 -1.16 12.18 13.41
CA TYR A 324 -0.02 12.81 12.76
C TYR A 324 0.44 14.01 13.60
N LEU A 325 1.75 14.20 13.73
CA LEU A 325 2.36 15.28 14.52
C LEU A 325 3.10 16.31 13.67
N THR A 326 3.38 15.96 12.42
CA THR A 326 4.11 16.82 11.47
C THR A 326 3.69 16.47 10.04
N SER A 327 3.95 17.39 9.12
CA SER A 327 3.77 17.24 7.68
C SER A 327 5.05 16.80 6.97
N ASN A 328 6.19 16.83 7.67
CA ASN A 328 7.49 16.50 7.08
C ASN A 328 7.68 14.99 6.97
N PHE A 329 7.42 14.47 5.77
CA PHE A 329 7.60 13.07 5.40
C PHE A 329 8.70 12.86 4.38
N ASP A 330 9.40 13.93 3.98
CA ASP A 330 10.34 13.89 2.85
C ASP A 330 11.35 12.77 3.02
N ARG A 331 11.89 12.63 4.23
CA ARG A 331 12.84 11.56 4.57
C ARG A 331 12.23 10.16 4.41
N ILE A 332 10.98 9.96 4.84
CA ILE A 332 10.25 8.68 4.65
C ILE A 332 10.06 8.40 3.16
N LEU A 333 9.68 9.42 2.41
CA LEU A 333 9.30 9.26 1.01
C LEU A 333 10.52 9.01 0.13
N ILE A 334 11.61 9.73 0.38
CA ILE A 334 12.93 9.48 -0.24
C ILE A 334 13.38 8.05 0.03
N ASP A 335 13.31 7.60 1.29
CA ASP A 335 13.63 6.22 1.65
C ASP A 335 12.83 5.23 0.81
N ASN A 336 11.52 5.45 0.69
CA ASN A 336 10.66 4.54 -0.04
C ASN A 336 10.90 4.55 -1.55
N LEU A 337 11.51 5.57 -2.15
CA LEU A 337 11.91 5.50 -3.57
C LEU A 337 12.84 4.32 -3.83
N ILE A 338 13.77 4.06 -2.91
CA ILE A 338 14.74 2.97 -2.99
C ILE A 338 14.16 1.70 -2.37
N ARG A 339 13.65 1.78 -1.13
CA ARG A 339 13.19 0.62 -0.35
C ARG A 339 11.89 0.03 -0.85
N GLY A 340 11.00 0.87 -1.39
CA GLY A 340 9.63 0.52 -1.73
C GLY A 340 8.68 0.38 -0.55
N PHE A 341 9.16 -0.02 0.63
CA PHE A 341 8.32 -0.30 1.80
C PHE A 341 8.99 0.17 3.09
N SER A 342 8.23 0.84 3.96
CA SER A 342 8.69 1.26 5.29
C SER A 342 7.60 1.09 6.35
N CYS A 343 8.00 0.61 7.53
CA CYS A 343 7.14 0.42 8.70
C CYS A 343 7.93 0.59 10.01
N ARG A 344 7.21 0.73 11.13
CA ARG A 344 7.83 0.95 12.45
C ARG A 344 8.07 -0.36 13.16
N GLU A 345 9.29 -0.66 13.59
CA GLU A 345 9.51 -1.79 14.50
C GLU A 345 8.98 -1.49 15.92
N LEU A 346 8.53 -2.54 16.62
CA LEU A 346 8.21 -2.54 18.04
C LEU A 346 9.25 -3.34 18.85
N PRO A 347 10.37 -2.73 19.26
CA PRO A 347 11.34 -3.40 20.12
C PRO A 347 10.70 -4.04 21.36
N GLY A 348 11.20 -5.21 21.73
CA GLY A 348 10.67 -6.01 22.83
C GLY A 348 9.44 -6.86 22.49
N HIS A 349 8.85 -6.70 21.31
CA HIS A 349 7.74 -7.54 20.83
C HIS A 349 8.24 -8.52 19.77
N TYR A 350 8.58 -9.74 20.17
CA TYR A 350 9.15 -10.74 19.28
C TYR A 350 8.11 -11.38 18.36
N LEU A 351 8.43 -11.52 17.08
CA LEU A 351 7.53 -12.02 16.05
C LEU A 351 6.99 -13.42 16.39
N SER A 352 7.86 -14.34 16.83
CA SER A 352 7.46 -15.71 17.20
C SER A 352 6.47 -15.77 18.38
N CYS A 353 6.37 -14.69 19.16
CA CYS A 353 5.45 -14.60 20.30
C CYS A 353 4.06 -14.06 19.94
N PHE A 354 3.96 -13.35 18.82
CA PHE A 354 2.72 -12.74 18.33
C PHE A 354 2.20 -13.37 17.03
N THR A 355 2.81 -14.48 16.61
CA THR A 355 2.48 -15.15 15.34
C THR A 355 2.14 -16.60 15.61
N LEU A 356 0.98 -17.01 15.13
CA LEU A 356 0.58 -18.41 15.16
C LEU A 356 1.45 -19.26 14.23
N SER A 357 1.83 -20.46 14.70
CA SER A 357 2.76 -21.34 13.99
C SER A 357 2.34 -21.67 12.55
N GLY A 358 1.04 -21.75 12.27
CA GLY A 358 0.53 -22.01 10.91
C GLY A 358 0.96 -20.95 9.89
N THR A 359 1.16 -19.70 10.33
CA THR A 359 1.67 -18.62 9.47
C THR A 359 3.08 -18.97 8.98
N PHE A 360 3.97 -19.41 9.89
CA PHE A 360 5.33 -19.82 9.52
C PHE A 360 5.33 -21.10 8.68
N THR A 361 4.47 -22.05 9.00
CA THR A 361 4.31 -23.29 8.21
C THR A 361 3.87 -22.99 6.78
N TRP A 362 3.00 -22.00 6.57
CA TRP A 362 2.62 -21.56 5.22
C TRP A 362 3.83 -21.05 4.41
N PHE A 363 4.78 -20.39 5.08
CA PHE A 363 6.06 -19.96 4.50
C PHE A 363 7.11 -21.07 4.38
N ASN A 364 6.79 -22.31 4.77
CA ASN A 364 7.73 -23.43 4.90
C ASN A 364 8.91 -23.14 5.86
N GLU A 365 8.61 -22.45 6.97
CA GLU A 365 9.58 -22.04 7.98
C GLU A 365 9.18 -22.49 9.37
N SER A 366 10.17 -22.63 10.26
CA SER A 366 9.94 -22.82 11.69
C SER A 366 9.85 -21.47 12.39
N SER A 367 8.98 -21.36 13.40
CA SER A 367 8.89 -20.13 14.22
C SER A 367 10.21 -19.79 14.92
N SER A 368 11.05 -20.80 15.19
CA SER A 368 12.34 -20.61 15.87
C SER A 368 13.32 -19.78 15.08
N VAL A 369 13.21 -19.78 13.74
CA VAL A 369 14.03 -18.93 12.86
C VAL A 369 13.77 -17.45 13.20
N PHE A 370 12.57 -17.12 13.65
CA PHE A 370 12.14 -15.75 13.96
C PHE A 370 12.22 -15.38 15.44
N ASP A 371 12.90 -16.18 16.28
CA ASP A 371 12.94 -15.95 17.74
C ASP A 371 13.61 -14.62 18.12
N ASP A 372 14.46 -14.07 17.26
CA ASP A 372 15.17 -12.79 17.42
C ASP A 372 14.66 -11.67 16.50
N VAL A 373 13.55 -11.89 15.79
CA VAL A 373 12.91 -10.87 14.95
C VAL A 373 11.85 -10.14 15.77
N TYR A 374 11.88 -8.79 15.81
CA TYR A 374 10.76 -8.05 16.40
C TYR A 374 9.65 -7.83 15.38
N ILE A 375 8.44 -7.63 15.89
CA ILE A 375 7.28 -7.28 15.07
C ILE A 375 7.38 -5.81 14.64
N ALA A 376 6.78 -5.49 13.50
CA ALA A 376 6.61 -4.13 13.02
C ALA A 376 5.11 -3.76 12.90
N GLU A 377 4.81 -2.47 13.12
CA GLU A 377 3.47 -1.90 13.06
C GLU A 377 2.99 -1.81 11.61
N ALA A 378 2.04 -2.67 11.25
CA ALA A 378 1.27 -2.55 10.01
C ALA A 378 0.14 -1.49 10.13
N GLY A 379 0.00 -0.87 11.30
CA GLY A 379 -0.93 0.24 11.50
C GLY A 379 -0.44 1.57 10.93
N PHE A 380 0.84 1.65 10.54
CA PHE A 380 1.40 2.82 9.89
C PHE A 380 2.53 2.41 8.94
N VAL A 381 2.26 2.45 7.64
CA VAL A 381 3.23 2.05 6.61
C VAL A 381 3.30 3.09 5.49
N ALA A 382 4.49 3.28 4.95
CA ALA A 382 4.70 4.07 3.74
C ALA A 382 5.17 3.14 2.63
N VAL A 383 4.57 3.24 1.46
CA VAL A 383 4.82 2.32 0.35
C VAL A 383 4.88 3.09 -0.95
N THR A 384 5.91 2.81 -1.75
CA THR A 384 6.16 3.41 -3.06
C THR A 384 6.26 2.30 -4.08
N ASP A 385 5.49 2.39 -5.16
CA ASP A 385 5.41 1.38 -6.22
C ASP A 385 6.77 1.13 -6.91
N ASN A 386 7.49 0.09 -6.55
CA ASN A 386 8.75 -0.25 -7.20
C ASN A 386 8.87 -1.77 -7.28
N PHE A 387 9.97 -2.24 -7.86
CA PHE A 387 10.22 -3.67 -8.02
C PHE A 387 10.10 -4.43 -6.69
N LEU A 388 10.67 -3.89 -5.61
CA LEU A 388 10.70 -4.55 -4.32
C LEU A 388 9.34 -4.51 -3.59
N SER A 389 8.67 -3.36 -3.57
CA SER A 389 7.35 -3.25 -2.95
C SER A 389 6.31 -4.11 -3.67
N ARG A 390 6.43 -4.29 -4.99
CA ARG A 390 5.58 -5.24 -5.73
C ARG A 390 5.79 -6.68 -5.27
N LEU A 391 7.04 -7.11 -5.06
CA LEU A 391 7.34 -8.46 -4.53
C LEU A 391 6.80 -8.63 -3.10
N VAL A 392 7.03 -7.63 -2.24
CA VAL A 392 6.51 -7.60 -0.86
C VAL A 392 4.98 -7.68 -0.86
N LEU A 393 4.31 -6.81 -1.61
CA LEU A 393 2.85 -6.75 -1.66
C LEU A 393 2.25 -8.01 -2.29
N LYS A 394 2.87 -8.57 -3.35
CA LYS A 394 2.43 -9.86 -3.91
C LYS A 394 2.40 -10.94 -2.84
N THR A 395 3.45 -11.03 -2.04
CA THR A 395 3.55 -12.03 -0.97
C THR A 395 2.55 -11.75 0.14
N TRP A 396 2.46 -10.51 0.59
CA TRP A 396 1.59 -10.11 1.70
C TRP A 396 0.10 -10.26 1.34
N VAL A 397 -0.29 -9.88 0.13
CA VAL A 397 -1.65 -10.09 -0.41
C VAL A 397 -1.96 -11.56 -0.58
N THR A 398 -1.03 -12.36 -1.11
CA THR A 398 -1.26 -13.81 -1.28
C THR A 398 -1.50 -14.49 0.07
N CYS A 399 -0.70 -14.14 1.10
CA CYS A 399 -0.92 -14.59 2.47
C CYS A 399 -2.28 -14.10 3.02
N ALA A 400 -2.66 -12.84 2.79
CA ALA A 400 -3.93 -12.29 3.24
C ALA A 400 -5.14 -13.01 2.63
N LEU A 401 -5.02 -13.45 1.39
CA LEU A 401 -6.05 -14.23 0.68
C LEU A 401 -6.12 -15.68 1.12
N ASP A 402 -5.15 -16.19 1.89
CA ASP A 402 -5.14 -17.56 2.40
C ASP A 402 -5.39 -17.63 3.92
N PRO A 403 -6.49 -18.26 4.38
CA PRO A 403 -6.77 -18.34 5.81
C PRO A 403 -5.71 -19.14 6.58
N ASP A 404 -5.02 -20.09 5.92
CA ASP A 404 -3.96 -20.89 6.55
C ASP A 404 -2.68 -20.07 6.76
N CYS A 405 -2.53 -18.93 6.06
CA CYS A 405 -1.45 -17.98 6.31
C CYS A 405 -1.86 -16.88 7.28
N ILE A 406 -2.91 -16.11 6.97
CA ILE A 406 -3.21 -14.87 7.72
C ILE A 406 -3.83 -15.15 9.09
N SER A 407 -4.62 -16.21 9.22
CA SER A 407 -5.39 -16.53 10.43
C SER A 407 -5.52 -18.06 10.62
N PRO A 408 -4.39 -18.79 10.70
CA PRO A 408 -4.40 -20.25 10.74
C PRO A 408 -5.20 -20.78 11.92
N SER A 409 -6.12 -21.69 11.64
CA SER A 409 -6.93 -22.36 12.67
C SER A 409 -6.09 -23.39 13.44
N ASN A 410 -6.47 -23.68 14.68
CA ASN A 410 -5.89 -24.77 15.51
C ASN A 410 -4.37 -24.67 15.76
N SER A 411 -3.80 -23.48 15.64
CA SER A 411 -2.38 -23.25 15.87
C SER A 411 -2.16 -22.44 17.14
N LYS A 412 -0.93 -22.46 17.67
CA LYS A 412 -0.52 -21.71 18.87
C LYS A 412 0.73 -20.91 18.58
N THR A 413 0.93 -19.84 19.34
CA THR A 413 2.21 -19.14 19.36
C THR A 413 3.26 -20.03 20.04
N GLN A 414 4.45 -20.15 19.48
CA GLN A 414 5.54 -21.01 19.98
C GLN A 414 6.66 -20.20 20.65
N CYS A 415 6.29 -19.12 21.36
CA CYS A 415 7.22 -18.23 22.05
C CYS A 415 8.03 -18.99 23.11
N LYS A 416 9.36 -18.96 23.01
CA LYS A 416 10.26 -19.48 24.05
C LYS A 416 10.68 -18.43 25.10
N ARG A 417 10.33 -17.15 24.89
CA ARG A 417 10.76 -16.04 25.75
C ARG A 417 9.81 -15.83 26.93
N VAL A 418 10.37 -15.75 28.13
CA VAL A 418 9.65 -15.49 29.38
C VAL A 418 9.36 -13.98 29.48
N GLY A 419 8.09 -13.57 29.38
CA GLY A 419 7.66 -12.19 29.63
C GLY A 419 6.99 -11.44 28.47
N GLY A 420 6.87 -12.04 27.28
CA GLY A 420 5.99 -11.51 26.23
C GLY A 420 4.52 -11.88 26.52
N SER A 421 3.57 -11.03 26.13
CA SER A 421 2.16 -11.45 26.10
C SER A 421 2.02 -12.57 25.06
N THR A 422 2.00 -13.82 25.52
CA THR A 422 1.90 -15.00 24.68
C THR A 422 0.45 -15.25 24.27
N GLY A 423 0.23 -15.79 23.08
CA GLY A 423 -1.09 -16.29 22.65
C GLY A 423 -1.98 -15.32 21.87
N MET A 424 -1.54 -14.10 21.53
CA MET A 424 -2.29 -13.20 20.66
C MET A 424 -1.65 -13.10 19.27
N HIS A 425 -2.31 -13.67 18.26
CA HIS A 425 -1.95 -13.50 16.86
C HIS A 425 -2.13 -12.05 16.42
N ARG A 426 -1.15 -11.49 15.70
CA ARG A 426 -1.21 -10.12 15.16
C ARG A 426 -1.47 -10.09 13.64
N TYR A 427 -1.92 -11.20 13.07
CA TYR A 427 -2.48 -11.30 11.71
C TYR A 427 -1.64 -10.62 10.62
N ASP A 428 -2.09 -9.47 10.12
CA ASP A 428 -1.46 -8.68 9.06
C ASP A 428 -0.04 -8.27 9.42
N GLN A 429 0.22 -7.89 10.67
CA GLN A 429 1.55 -7.54 11.17
C GLN A 429 2.48 -8.75 11.19
N SER A 430 1.97 -9.89 11.65
CA SER A 430 2.72 -11.15 11.68
C SER A 430 3.15 -11.57 10.27
N ALA A 431 2.21 -11.55 9.34
CA ALA A 431 2.46 -11.84 7.94
C ALA A 431 3.44 -10.83 7.33
N MET A 432 3.23 -9.53 7.53
CA MET A 432 4.07 -8.46 6.98
C MET A 432 5.53 -8.66 7.36
N VAL A 433 5.83 -8.86 8.64
CA VAL A 433 7.22 -8.99 9.11
C VAL A 433 7.87 -10.27 8.59
N ALA A 434 7.13 -11.37 8.54
CA ALA A 434 7.62 -12.61 7.93
C ALA A 434 7.99 -12.38 6.45
N VAL A 435 7.12 -11.69 5.69
CA VAL A 435 7.38 -11.30 4.29
C VAL A 435 8.61 -10.43 4.16
N LEU A 436 8.74 -9.38 4.97
CA LEU A 436 9.89 -8.47 4.91
C LEU A 436 11.23 -9.22 5.14
N SER A 437 11.24 -10.28 5.95
CA SER A 437 12.45 -11.09 6.19
C SER A 437 12.98 -11.84 4.96
N TYR A 438 12.18 -11.99 3.89
CA TYR A 438 12.64 -12.60 2.63
C TYR A 438 13.38 -11.61 1.74
N TYR A 439 13.13 -10.31 1.91
CA TYR A 439 13.54 -9.28 0.97
C TYR A 439 14.52 -8.28 1.56
N TYR A 440 14.60 -8.16 2.88
CA TYR A 440 15.50 -7.22 3.54
C TYR A 440 16.46 -7.96 4.47
N PHE A 441 17.76 -7.72 4.28
CA PHE A 441 18.79 -8.06 5.26
C PHE A 441 18.60 -7.22 6.51
N GLN A 442 18.80 -7.88 7.65
CA GLN A 442 18.71 -7.24 8.95
C GLN A 442 20.08 -6.64 9.30
N SER A 443 20.14 -5.40 9.81
CA SER A 443 21.43 -4.85 10.21
C SER A 443 21.93 -5.55 11.48
N SER A 444 23.24 -5.63 11.67
CA SER A 444 23.81 -6.26 12.87
C SER A 444 23.36 -5.49 14.12
N ARG A 445 22.93 -6.20 15.17
CA ARG A 445 22.74 -5.60 16.50
C ARG A 445 24.12 -5.12 16.97
N GLN A 446 24.47 -3.86 16.78
CA GLN A 446 25.59 -3.31 17.54
C GLN A 446 25.17 -3.38 19.02
N ASN A 447 26.01 -3.98 19.87
CA ASN A 447 25.82 -4.10 21.32
C ASN A 447 25.72 -2.75 22.06
N ASP A 448 25.59 -1.65 21.33
CA ASP A 448 25.49 -0.33 21.92
C ASP A 448 24.06 -0.15 22.42
N LYS A 449 23.92 -0.10 23.74
CA LYS A 449 22.64 0.10 24.45
C LYS A 449 21.96 1.44 24.10
N THR A 450 22.57 2.22 23.22
CA THR A 450 22.17 3.57 22.81
C THR A 450 21.87 3.70 21.32
N ASP A 451 22.16 2.70 20.47
CA ASP A 451 21.84 2.77 19.04
C ASP A 451 20.44 2.18 18.77
N PRO A 452 19.58 2.89 18.01
CA PRO A 452 18.24 2.39 17.71
C PRO A 452 18.34 1.09 16.91
N ALA A 453 17.41 0.19 17.23
CA ALA A 453 17.37 -1.20 16.83
C ALA A 453 17.59 -1.44 15.32
N PRO A 454 18.08 -2.62 14.93
CA PRO A 454 18.49 -2.97 13.56
C PRO A 454 17.39 -3.03 12.49
N TYR A 455 16.19 -2.62 12.85
CA TYR A 455 15.00 -2.52 12.02
C TYR A 455 14.36 -1.13 12.20
N ASP A 456 15.17 -0.09 12.40
CA ASP A 456 14.79 1.27 12.04
C ASP A 456 14.64 1.36 10.49
N MET A 457 13.73 0.53 9.95
CA MET A 457 12.96 0.79 8.74
C MET A 457 12.18 2.12 8.90
N PHE A 458 12.11 2.63 10.14
CA PHE A 458 11.98 4.03 10.44
C PHE A 458 13.04 4.57 11.40
N SER A 459 13.85 5.56 11.01
CA SER A 459 14.73 6.33 11.91
C SER A 459 13.98 6.94 13.12
N SER A 460 14.68 7.23 14.22
CA SER A 460 14.18 8.02 15.37
C SER A 460 13.42 9.32 15.00
N ILE A 461 13.65 9.88 13.81
CA ILE A 461 12.93 11.03 13.26
C ILE A 461 11.46 10.69 12.96
N GLN A 462 11.14 9.47 12.56
CA GLN A 462 9.78 9.05 12.17
C GLN A 462 8.90 8.69 13.37
N GLN A 463 9.48 8.33 14.52
CA GLN A 463 8.73 8.29 15.79
C GLN A 463 8.17 9.66 16.18
N LYS A 464 8.76 10.76 15.67
CA LYS A 464 8.24 12.13 15.87
C LYS A 464 7.18 12.52 14.84
N VAL A 465 6.92 11.68 13.85
CA VAL A 465 6.05 12.03 12.72
C VAL A 465 4.60 11.64 12.98
N ALA A 466 4.37 10.51 13.64
CA ALA A 466 3.04 10.05 14.01
C ALA A 466 3.06 9.25 15.32
N GLU A 467 1.99 9.38 16.10
CA GLU A 467 1.73 8.59 17.29
C GLU A 467 0.60 7.60 17.05
N VAL A 468 0.79 6.35 17.44
CA VAL A 468 -0.29 5.36 17.48
C VAL A 468 -0.97 5.47 18.84
N ARG A 469 -2.20 5.98 18.88
CA ARG A 469 -2.98 6.04 20.13
C ARG A 469 -3.90 4.83 20.22
N ARG A 470 -3.88 4.13 21.36
CA ARG A 470 -4.93 3.13 21.64
C ARG A 470 -6.27 3.86 21.70
N PHE A 471 -7.34 3.16 21.33
CA PHE A 471 -8.70 3.67 21.45
C PHE A 471 -8.97 4.05 22.91
N GLU A 472 -8.77 5.31 23.24
CA GLU A 472 -9.25 5.93 24.46
C GLU A 472 -10.67 6.33 24.12
N GLY A 473 -11.67 5.64 24.68
CA GLY A 473 -13.09 5.94 24.51
C GLY A 473 -13.51 7.29 25.11
N ASP A 474 -12.62 8.27 25.11
CA ASP A 474 -12.81 9.56 25.71
C ASP A 474 -13.42 10.54 24.70
N SER A 475 -14.70 10.82 24.93
CA SER A 475 -15.52 11.81 24.22
C SER A 475 -15.00 13.26 24.35
N SER A 476 -13.96 13.50 25.15
CA SER A 476 -13.41 14.84 25.42
C SER A 476 -12.87 15.58 24.18
N TYR A 477 -12.54 14.86 23.10
CA TYR A 477 -12.16 15.48 21.81
C TYR A 477 -13.34 16.07 21.03
N PHE A 478 -14.59 15.91 21.48
CA PHE A 478 -15.80 16.24 20.69
C PHE A 478 -16.54 17.51 21.13
N THR A 479 -15.98 18.32 22.02
CA THR A 479 -16.54 19.67 22.22
C THR A 479 -15.97 20.63 21.17
N PRO A 480 -16.82 21.27 20.33
CA PRO A 480 -16.38 22.40 19.55
C PRO A 480 -15.82 23.44 20.53
N LYS A 481 -14.61 23.97 20.28
CA LYS A 481 -14.18 25.19 20.96
C LYS A 481 -15.27 26.22 20.72
N LYS A 482 -16.12 26.48 21.73
CA LYS A 482 -16.99 27.65 21.74
C LYS A 482 -16.08 28.83 21.43
N SER A 483 -16.35 29.48 20.31
CA SER A 483 -15.77 30.78 20.01
C SER A 483 -15.85 31.63 21.27
N LEU A 484 -14.70 32.09 21.75
CA LEU A 484 -14.61 33.14 22.76
C LEU A 484 -15.26 34.38 22.15
N ILE A 485 -16.57 34.50 22.28
CA ILE A 485 -17.28 35.76 22.15
C ILE A 485 -16.79 36.59 23.34
N ARG A 486 -15.81 37.46 23.08
CA ARG A 486 -15.50 38.57 23.96
C ARG A 486 -16.73 39.45 24.01
N ASN A 487 -17.57 39.26 25.02
CA ASN A 487 -18.50 40.30 25.45
C ASN A 487 -17.64 41.44 26.03
N GLY A 488 -17.46 42.48 25.21
CA GLY A 488 -17.07 43.78 25.72
C GLY A 488 -18.23 44.33 26.54
N THR A 489 -18.02 44.51 27.83
CA THR A 489 -18.85 45.40 28.65
C THR A 489 -18.10 46.69 28.85
N VAL A 490 -18.67 47.72 28.23
CA VAL A 490 -18.53 49.13 28.58
C VAL A 490 -19.03 49.32 30.02
N LYS A 491 -18.14 49.74 30.91
CA LYS A 491 -18.29 50.91 31.81
C LYS A 491 -17.00 51.15 32.57
#